data_AF-A0A0V8RW73-F1
#
_entry.id   AF-A0A0V8RW73-F1
#
_cell.length_a   1.000
_cell.length_b   1.000
_cell.length_c   1.000
_cell.angle_alpha   90.00
_cell.angle_beta   90.00
_cell.angle_gamma   90.00
#
_symmetry.space_group_name_H-M   'P 1'
#
loop_
_entity.id
_entity.type
_entity.pdbx_description
1 polymer ?
#
loop_
_entity_poly.entity_id
_entity_poly.type
_entity_poly.pdbx_seq_one_letter_code
_entity_poly.pdbx_strand_id
1 'polypeptide(L)'
;MPERLDLANVPLRPASRREILLLETGLIVGTLYRPDIMELIRDPLERATWLDSLAVAAAALAREKAGYTVSQIAEELGRSETTIRAHLSGKTKAGKIVRETYEILARGQLELVIPFTLPACSEAEEELKRLKEENEKLRRELEKCSEVDEVRRQLEEIRSRLEELEGEKREMEKELERCRGQASLLEEARKLLCRAG
;
A
#
# COMPACT_ATOMS: atom_id res chain seq x y z
N MET A 1 -10.45 -13.95 -20.33
CA MET A 1 -9.85 -15.29 -20.45
C MET A 1 -8.49 -15.18 -19.78
N PRO A 2 -8.18 -15.92 -18.70
CA PRO A 2 -6.82 -15.88 -18.17
C PRO A 2 -5.88 -16.40 -19.27
N GLU A 3 -4.90 -15.59 -19.66
CA GLU A 3 -3.86 -15.99 -20.61
C GLU A 3 -3.08 -17.14 -19.96
N ARG A 4 -3.32 -18.36 -20.43
CA ARG A 4 -2.54 -19.53 -20.03
C ARG A 4 -1.19 -19.39 -20.70
N LEU A 5 -0.10 -19.36 -19.93
CA LEU A 5 1.22 -19.52 -20.49
C LEU A 5 1.32 -20.95 -21.03
N ASP A 6 1.34 -21.08 -22.36
CA ASP A 6 1.37 -22.38 -23.02
C ASP A 6 2.78 -22.99 -22.92
N LEU A 7 2.98 -23.80 -21.88
CA LEU A 7 4.18 -24.62 -21.70
C LEU A 7 4.08 -25.99 -22.40
N ALA A 8 3.03 -26.26 -23.19
CA ALA A 8 2.84 -27.56 -23.82
C ALA A 8 3.92 -27.90 -24.85
N ASN A 9 4.64 -26.90 -25.37
CA ASN A 9 5.71 -27.06 -26.37
C ASN A 9 7.13 -27.00 -25.78
N VAL A 10 7.29 -27.15 -24.46
CA VAL A 10 8.63 -27.16 -23.84
C VAL A 10 9.36 -28.48 -24.15
N PRO A 11 10.55 -28.44 -24.77
CA PRO A 11 11.28 -29.65 -25.16
C PRO A 11 11.87 -30.36 -23.93
N LEU A 12 11.40 -31.58 -23.63
CA LEU A 12 11.90 -32.36 -22.49
C LEU A 12 13.32 -32.91 -22.68
N ARG A 13 13.76 -33.01 -23.93
CA ARG A 13 15.12 -33.42 -24.35
C ARG A 13 15.64 -32.40 -25.37
N PRO A 14 16.10 -31.24 -24.91
CA PRO A 14 16.51 -30.16 -25.79
C PRO A 14 17.80 -30.53 -26.55
N ALA A 15 17.83 -30.29 -27.86
CA ALA A 15 18.98 -30.57 -28.72
C ALA A 15 19.70 -29.30 -29.20
N SER A 16 19.08 -28.13 -29.07
CA SER A 16 19.65 -26.84 -29.47
C SER A 16 19.75 -25.87 -28.30
N ARG A 17 20.63 -24.86 -28.39
CA ARG A 17 20.75 -23.79 -27.37
C ARG A 17 19.40 -23.11 -27.08
N ARG A 18 18.57 -22.93 -28.11
CA ARG A 18 17.23 -22.35 -27.96
C ARG A 18 16.31 -23.26 -27.16
N GLU A 19 16.34 -24.57 -27.44
CA GLU A 19 15.55 -25.55 -26.71
C GLU A 19 16.01 -25.71 -25.26
N ILE A 20 17.32 -25.64 -25.00
CA ILE A 20 17.88 -25.65 -23.64
C ILE A 20 17.32 -24.45 -22.86
N LEU A 21 17.36 -23.25 -23.46
CA LEU A 21 16.83 -22.04 -22.84
C LEU A 21 15.32 -22.11 -22.62
N LEU A 22 14.57 -22.72 -23.55
CA LEU A 22 13.12 -22.92 -23.39
C LEU A 22 12.80 -23.86 -22.23
N LEU A 23 13.52 -24.98 -22.11
CA LEU A 23 13.37 -25.88 -20.97
C LEU A 23 13.77 -25.21 -19.66
N GLU A 24 14.90 -24.50 -19.63
CA GLU A 24 15.36 -23.73 -18.47
C GLU A 24 14.31 -22.71 -18.02
N THR A 25 13.80 -21.90 -18.95
CA THR A 25 12.78 -20.88 -18.68
C THR A 25 11.48 -21.52 -18.19
N GLY A 26 11.03 -22.59 -18.85
CA GLY A 26 9.84 -23.33 -18.45
C GLY A 26 9.95 -23.90 -17.04
N LEU A 27 11.12 -24.41 -16.66
CA LEU A 27 11.38 -24.88 -15.30
C LEU A 27 11.41 -23.75 -14.28
N ILE A 28 12.07 -22.63 -14.58
CA ILE A 28 12.09 -21.46 -13.68
C ILE A 28 10.65 -20.99 -13.43
N VAL A 29 9.90 -20.70 -14.49
CA VAL A 29 8.51 -20.26 -14.38
C VAL A 29 7.67 -21.30 -13.65
N GLY A 30 7.78 -22.58 -14.03
CA GLY A 30 7.06 -23.67 -13.38
C GLY A 30 7.32 -23.78 -11.88
N THR A 31 8.56 -23.55 -11.44
CA THR A 31 8.89 -23.56 -10.01
C THR A 31 8.39 -22.33 -9.27
N LEU A 32 8.52 -21.13 -9.87
CA LEU A 32 8.17 -19.88 -9.21
C LEU A 32 6.68 -19.76 -8.93
N TYR A 33 5.83 -20.26 -9.82
CA TYR A 33 4.37 -20.20 -9.64
C TYR A 33 3.80 -21.34 -8.78
N ARG A 34 4.64 -22.19 -8.18
CA ARG A 34 4.14 -23.13 -7.18
C ARG A 34 3.77 -22.38 -5.89
N PRO A 35 2.61 -22.68 -5.26
CA PRO A 35 2.16 -21.98 -4.05
C PRO A 35 3.16 -22.01 -2.89
N ASP A 36 3.82 -23.16 -2.68
CA ASP A 36 4.83 -23.35 -1.63
C ASP A 36 6.08 -22.48 -1.85
N ILE A 37 6.44 -22.22 -3.11
CA ILE A 37 7.59 -21.37 -3.45
C ILE A 37 7.21 -19.89 -3.34
N MET A 38 6.02 -19.50 -3.79
CA MET A 38 5.53 -18.12 -3.65
C MET A 38 5.49 -17.65 -2.18
N GLU A 39 5.23 -18.56 -1.25
CA GLU A 39 5.32 -18.27 0.18
C GLU A 39 6.77 -18.12 0.65
N LEU A 40 7.67 -19.04 0.25
CA LEU A 40 9.10 -18.99 0.60
C LEU A 40 9.79 -17.72 0.11
N ILE A 41 9.47 -17.24 -1.09
CA ILE A 41 10.10 -16.04 -1.68
C ILE A 41 9.41 -14.73 -1.23
N ARG A 42 8.38 -14.80 -0.38
CA ARG A 42 7.70 -13.62 0.15
C ARG A 42 8.64 -12.76 0.99
N ASP A 43 9.50 -13.38 1.79
CA ASP A 43 10.53 -12.67 2.56
C ASP A 43 11.62 -12.09 1.64
N PRO A 44 11.80 -10.75 1.58
CA PRO A 44 12.81 -10.11 0.76
C PRO A 44 14.26 -10.54 1.07
N LEU A 45 14.56 -10.93 2.33
CA LEU A 45 15.91 -11.28 2.76
C LEU A 45 16.38 -12.60 2.15
N GLU A 46 15.50 -13.60 2.07
CA GLU A 46 15.84 -14.92 1.52
C GLU A 46 15.56 -15.05 0.02
N ARG A 47 14.72 -14.16 -0.54
CA ARG A 47 14.27 -14.19 -1.93
C ARG A 47 15.41 -14.32 -2.94
N ALA A 48 16.45 -13.49 -2.81
CA ALA A 48 17.56 -13.49 -3.78
C ALA A 48 18.29 -14.85 -3.80
N THR A 49 18.53 -15.43 -2.63
CA THR A 49 19.21 -16.72 -2.48
C THR A 49 18.37 -17.87 -3.05
N TRP A 50 17.06 -17.84 -2.81
CA TRP A 50 16.12 -18.81 -3.37
C TRP A 50 16.05 -18.73 -4.89
N LEU A 51 15.94 -17.52 -5.44
CA LEU A 51 15.89 -17.28 -6.88
C LEU A 51 17.18 -17.74 -7.57
N ASP A 52 18.36 -17.40 -7.04
CA ASP A 52 19.64 -17.86 -7.60
C ASP A 52 19.73 -19.39 -7.57
N SER A 53 19.39 -20.01 -6.44
CA SER A 53 19.45 -21.46 -6.29
C SER A 53 18.50 -22.21 -7.23
N LEU A 54 17.28 -21.68 -7.44
CA LEU A 54 16.30 -22.25 -8.38
C LEU A 54 16.75 -22.06 -9.83
N ALA A 55 17.25 -20.88 -10.19
CA ALA A 55 17.75 -20.59 -11.53
C ALA A 55 18.92 -21.51 -11.90
N VAL A 56 19.91 -21.64 -11.01
CA VAL A 56 21.06 -22.54 -11.22
C VAL A 56 20.61 -23.99 -11.33
N ALA A 57 19.66 -24.44 -10.51
CA ALA A 57 19.13 -25.80 -10.58
C ALA A 57 18.38 -26.08 -11.89
N ALA A 58 17.56 -25.13 -12.36
CA ALA A 58 16.83 -25.23 -13.63
C ALA A 58 17.79 -25.25 -14.82
N ALA A 59 18.76 -24.35 -14.84
CA ALA A 59 19.80 -24.25 -15.87
C ALA A 59 20.67 -25.52 -15.94
N ALA A 60 21.02 -26.08 -14.78
CA ALA A 60 21.75 -27.34 -14.69
C ALA A 60 20.93 -28.51 -15.23
N LEU A 61 19.66 -28.64 -14.80
CA LEU A 61 18.80 -29.73 -15.25
C LEU A 61 18.53 -29.66 -16.76
N ALA A 62 18.29 -28.47 -17.31
CA ALA A 62 18.06 -28.31 -18.75
C ALA A 62 19.25 -28.78 -19.59
N ARG A 63 20.48 -28.49 -19.16
CA ARG A 63 21.72 -28.94 -19.81
C ARG A 63 21.97 -30.44 -19.61
N GLU A 64 21.66 -30.98 -18.43
CA GLU A 64 21.71 -32.44 -18.21
C GLU A 64 20.78 -33.16 -19.20
N LYS A 65 19.56 -32.65 -19.40
CA LYS A 65 18.62 -33.21 -20.40
C LYS A 65 19.07 -33.04 -21.85
N ALA A 66 19.97 -32.09 -22.11
CA ALA A 66 20.66 -31.94 -23.39
C ALA A 66 21.87 -32.86 -23.57
N GLY A 67 22.22 -33.66 -22.54
CA GLY A 67 23.35 -34.59 -22.57
C GLY A 67 24.69 -33.99 -22.14
N TYR A 68 24.70 -32.81 -21.52
CA TYR A 68 25.93 -32.18 -21.04
C TYR A 68 26.48 -32.93 -19.82
N THR A 69 27.80 -33.03 -19.73
CA THR A 69 28.49 -33.57 -18.54
C THR A 69 28.45 -32.57 -17.39
N VAL A 70 28.60 -33.06 -16.15
CA VAL A 70 28.63 -32.21 -14.94
C VAL A 70 29.73 -31.14 -15.04
N SER A 71 30.89 -31.48 -15.60
CA SER A 71 32.01 -30.55 -15.78
C SER A 71 31.67 -29.41 -16.73
N GLN A 72 31.06 -29.71 -17.88
CA GLN A 72 30.61 -28.69 -18.85
C GLN A 72 29.54 -27.78 -18.24
N ILE A 73 28.60 -28.34 -17.49
CA ILE A 73 27.55 -27.56 -16.80
C ILE A 73 28.18 -26.63 -15.75
N ALA A 74 29.13 -27.13 -14.97
CA ALA A 74 29.83 -26.38 -13.94
C ALA A 74 30.60 -25.18 -14.53
N GLU A 75 31.32 -25.42 -15.63
CA GLU A 75 32.05 -24.40 -16.37
C GLU A 75 31.11 -23.33 -16.95
N GLU A 76 30.04 -23.73 -17.65
CA GLU A 76 29.10 -22.77 -18.25
C GLU A 76 28.33 -21.93 -17.22
N LEU A 77 27.95 -22.54 -16.08
CA LEU A 77 27.18 -21.85 -15.05
C LEU A 77 28.06 -21.11 -14.04
N GLY A 78 29.39 -21.23 -14.12
CA GLY A 78 30.30 -20.61 -13.16
C GLY A 78 30.07 -21.11 -11.73
N ARG A 79 29.83 -22.42 -11.57
CA ARG A 79 29.57 -23.09 -10.28
C ARG A 79 30.47 -24.31 -10.14
N SER A 80 30.68 -24.78 -8.90
CA SER A 80 31.47 -25.99 -8.68
C SER A 80 30.73 -27.24 -9.15
N GLU A 81 31.45 -28.26 -9.65
CA GLU A 81 30.84 -29.56 -9.98
C GLU A 81 30.09 -30.19 -8.80
N THR A 82 30.59 -30.00 -7.58
CA THR A 82 29.93 -30.47 -6.36
C THR A 82 28.55 -29.83 -6.20
N THR A 83 28.45 -28.52 -6.43
CA THR A 83 27.19 -27.77 -6.40
C THR A 83 26.24 -28.28 -7.48
N ILE A 84 26.72 -28.39 -8.73
CA ILE A 84 25.91 -28.91 -9.85
C ILE A 84 25.41 -30.32 -9.55
N ARG A 85 26.28 -31.23 -9.10
CA ARG A 85 25.91 -32.59 -8.73
C ARG A 85 24.88 -32.62 -7.60
N ALA A 86 24.98 -31.73 -6.62
CA ALA A 86 24.02 -31.63 -5.53
C ALA A 86 22.63 -31.17 -6.01
N HIS A 87 22.55 -30.18 -6.91
CA HIS A 87 21.29 -29.77 -7.53
C HIS A 87 20.72 -30.87 -8.42
N LEU A 88 21.52 -31.42 -9.35
CA LEU A 88 21.10 -32.46 -10.29
C LEU A 88 20.65 -33.73 -9.59
N SER A 89 21.25 -34.10 -8.46
CA SER A 89 20.84 -35.26 -7.66
C SER A 89 19.62 -35.01 -6.76
N GLY A 90 19.18 -33.76 -6.62
CA GLY A 90 18.06 -33.37 -5.75
C GLY A 90 18.42 -33.32 -4.26
N LYS A 91 19.72 -33.27 -3.92
CA LYS A 91 20.19 -33.11 -2.52
C LYS A 91 19.88 -31.72 -1.97
N THR A 92 19.85 -30.71 -2.84
CA THR A 92 19.43 -29.35 -2.48
C THR A 92 17.91 -29.23 -2.60
N LYS A 93 17.31 -28.37 -1.78
CA LYS A 93 15.86 -28.12 -1.84
C LYS A 93 15.45 -27.56 -3.21
N ALA A 94 16.21 -26.61 -3.76
CA ALA A 94 16.00 -26.09 -5.12
C ALA A 94 16.09 -27.19 -6.20
N GLY A 95 17.09 -28.07 -6.12
CA GLY A 95 17.23 -29.20 -7.05
C GLY A 95 16.05 -30.16 -7.00
N LYS A 96 15.54 -30.45 -5.79
CA LYS A 96 14.34 -31.27 -5.60
C LYS A 96 13.11 -30.63 -6.25
N ILE A 97 12.85 -29.35 -5.97
CA ILE A 97 11.70 -28.61 -6.51
C ILE A 97 11.73 -28.57 -8.05
N VAL A 98 12.89 -28.26 -8.64
CA VAL A 98 13.06 -28.20 -10.09
C VAL A 98 12.83 -29.56 -10.74
N ARG A 99 13.35 -30.65 -10.12
CA ARG A 99 13.13 -32.00 -10.63
C ARG A 99 11.66 -32.41 -10.59
N GLU A 100 10.98 -32.17 -9.47
CA GLU A 100 9.53 -32.42 -9.35
C GLU A 100 8.76 -31.66 -10.42
N THR A 101 9.13 -30.40 -10.65
CA THR A 101 8.50 -29.55 -11.68
C THR A 101 8.75 -30.07 -13.09
N TYR A 102 9.96 -30.57 -13.38
CA TYR A 102 10.26 -31.25 -14.64
C TYR A 102 9.39 -32.50 -14.83
N GLU A 103 9.20 -33.31 -13.79
CA GLU A 103 8.37 -34.51 -13.87
C GLU A 103 6.89 -34.18 -14.13
N ILE A 104 6.36 -33.14 -13.49
CA ILE A 104 5.00 -32.64 -13.72
C ILE A 104 4.87 -32.11 -15.16
N LEU A 105 5.83 -31.33 -15.61
CA LEU A 105 5.91 -30.81 -16.97
C LEU A 105 5.97 -31.96 -17.99
N ALA A 106 6.77 -32.99 -17.73
CA ALA A 106 6.90 -34.16 -18.60
C ALA A 106 5.61 -34.99 -18.72
N ARG A 107 4.74 -34.93 -17.71
CA ARG A 107 3.41 -35.56 -17.73
C ARG A 107 2.35 -34.67 -18.39
N GLY A 108 2.69 -33.44 -18.78
CA GLY A 108 1.73 -32.46 -19.30
C GLY A 108 0.74 -31.96 -18.24
N GLN A 109 1.09 -32.10 -16.95
CA GLN A 109 0.21 -31.78 -15.81
C GLN A 109 0.59 -30.46 -15.13
N LEU A 110 1.43 -29.66 -15.75
CA LEU A 110 1.87 -28.39 -15.16
C LEU A 110 0.77 -27.34 -15.31
N GLU A 111 -0.03 -27.19 -14.26
CA GLU A 111 -1.01 -26.11 -14.14
C GLU A 111 -0.35 -24.88 -13.52
N LEU A 112 -0.12 -23.84 -14.33
CA LEU A 112 0.34 -22.55 -13.81
C LEU A 112 -0.86 -21.73 -13.37
N VAL A 113 -0.95 -21.48 -12.07
CA VAL A 113 -1.85 -20.47 -11.53
C VAL A 113 -1.13 -19.14 -11.58
N ILE A 114 -1.49 -18.31 -12.56
CA ILE A 114 -0.92 -16.99 -12.75
C ILE A 114 -1.68 -15.99 -11.86
N PRO A 115 -1.09 -15.48 -10.75
CA PRO A 115 -1.82 -14.67 -9.78
C PRO A 115 -2.26 -13.31 -10.35
N PHE A 116 -1.55 -12.80 -11.35
CA PHE A 116 -1.85 -11.49 -11.97
C PHE A 116 -3.03 -11.51 -12.95
N THR A 117 -3.62 -12.67 -13.23
CA THR A 117 -4.84 -12.79 -14.04
C THR A 117 -6.08 -13.16 -13.22
N LEU A 118 -5.96 -13.20 -11.89
CA LEU A 118 -7.07 -13.56 -11.01
C LEU A 118 -8.02 -12.35 -10.81
N PRO A 119 -9.35 -12.58 -10.73
CA PRO A 119 -10.33 -11.59 -10.29
C PRO A 119 -9.99 -10.92 -8.96
N ALA A 120 -9.21 -11.60 -8.10
CA ALA A 120 -8.72 -11.04 -6.85
C ALA A 120 -7.86 -9.77 -7.03
N CYS A 121 -7.16 -9.61 -8.16
CA CYS A 121 -6.47 -8.36 -8.49
C CYS A 121 -7.45 -7.26 -8.92
N SER A 122 -8.50 -7.58 -9.69
CA SER A 122 -9.52 -6.59 -10.06
C SER A 122 -10.38 -6.18 -8.87
N GLU A 123 -10.74 -7.12 -8.00
CA GLU A 123 -11.46 -6.86 -6.75
C GLU A 123 -10.61 -5.99 -5.82
N ALA A 124 -9.31 -6.26 -5.68
CA ALA A 124 -8.41 -5.42 -4.91
C ALA A 124 -8.26 -4.00 -5.51
N GLU A 125 -8.25 -3.86 -6.84
CA GLU A 125 -8.23 -2.56 -7.52
C GLU A 125 -9.54 -1.79 -7.33
N GLU A 126 -10.68 -2.47 -7.41
CA GLU A 126 -12.01 -1.89 -7.16
C GLU A 126 -12.19 -1.46 -5.70
N GLU A 127 -11.76 -2.30 -4.76
CA GLU A 127 -11.74 -2.02 -3.32
C GLU A 127 -10.84 -0.81 -3.03
N LEU A 128 -9.64 -0.76 -3.63
CA LEU A 128 -8.71 0.36 -3.50
C LEU A 128 -9.33 1.66 -4.04
N LYS A 129 -10.05 1.58 -5.16
CA LYS A 129 -10.74 2.74 -5.74
C LYS A 129 -11.86 3.23 -4.83
N ARG A 130 -12.70 2.31 -4.32
CA ARG A 130 -13.75 2.62 -3.34
C ARG A 130 -13.18 3.28 -2.08
N LEU A 131 -12.14 2.69 -1.49
CA LEU A 131 -11.50 3.22 -0.29
C LEU A 131 -10.89 4.61 -0.52
N LYS A 132 -10.33 4.88 -1.71
CA LYS A 132 -9.85 6.22 -2.07
C LYS A 132 -10.98 7.24 -2.16
N GLU A 133 -12.08 6.89 -2.81
CA GLU A 133 -13.26 7.75 -2.92
C GLU A 133 -13.88 8.04 -1.54
N GLU A 134 -13.94 7.04 -0.67
CA GLU A 134 -14.42 7.19 0.70
C GLU A 134 -13.47 8.05 1.54
N ASN A 135 -12.15 7.87 1.41
CA ASN A 135 -11.17 8.70 2.10
C ASN A 135 -11.28 10.18 1.68
N GLU A 136 -11.48 10.46 0.39
CA GLU A 136 -11.73 11.83 -0.09
C GLU A 136 -13.02 12.42 0.47
N LYS A 137 -14.11 11.64 0.52
CA LYS A 137 -15.38 12.09 1.13
C LYS A 137 -15.20 12.42 2.60
N LEU A 138 -14.59 11.53 3.36
CA LEU A 138 -14.32 11.73 4.79
C LEU A 138 -13.43 12.94 5.04
N ARG A 139 -12.41 13.17 4.19
CA ARG A 139 -11.59 14.39 4.26
C ARG A 139 -12.41 15.66 4.04
N ARG A 140 -13.33 15.66 3.06
CA ARG A 140 -14.23 16.81 2.82
C ARG A 140 -15.20 17.03 3.98
N GLU A 141 -15.69 15.97 4.61
CA GLU A 141 -16.56 16.08 5.79
C GLU A 141 -15.79 16.60 7.00
N LEU A 142 -14.55 16.15 7.20
CA LEU A 142 -13.68 16.66 8.26
C LEU A 142 -13.39 18.16 8.08
N GLU A 143 -13.14 18.61 6.85
CA GLU A 143 -12.96 20.03 6.52
C GLU A 143 -14.20 20.85 6.92
N LYS A 144 -15.41 20.40 6.60
CA LYS A 144 -16.66 21.08 6.99
C LYS A 144 -16.85 21.14 8.50
N CYS A 145 -16.46 20.09 9.23
CA CYS A 145 -16.50 20.12 10.69
C CYS A 145 -15.56 21.19 11.26
N SER A 146 -14.38 21.39 10.66
CA SER A 146 -13.45 22.44 11.10
C SER A 146 -14.02 23.86 10.93
N GLU A 147 -14.83 24.10 9.90
CA GLU A 147 -15.54 25.37 9.72
C GLU A 147 -16.55 25.62 10.85
N VAL A 148 -17.24 24.57 11.32
CA VAL A 148 -18.19 24.67 12.44
C VAL A 148 -17.48 25.03 13.74
N ASP A 149 -16.30 24.48 13.98
CA ASP A 149 -15.50 24.81 15.18
C ASP A 149 -15.04 26.27 15.18
N GLU A 150 -14.66 26.80 14.00
CA GLU A 150 -14.28 28.20 13.86
C GLU A 150 -15.48 29.13 14.12
N VAL A 151 -16.65 28.82 13.57
CA VAL A 151 -17.89 29.58 13.82
C VAL A 151 -18.30 29.53 15.29
N ARG A 152 -18.12 28.37 15.96
CA ARG A 152 -18.37 28.24 17.41
C ARG A 152 -17.46 29.17 18.21
N ARG A 153 -16.17 29.22 17.86
CA ARG A 153 -15.20 30.10 18.51
C ARG A 153 -15.57 31.58 18.33
N GLN A 154 -15.96 31.97 17.13
CA GLN A 154 -16.43 33.34 16.84
C GLN A 154 -17.69 33.69 17.62
N LEU A 155 -18.66 32.76 17.73
CA LEU A 155 -19.87 32.97 18.53
C LEU A 155 -19.57 33.19 20.01
N GLU A 156 -18.59 32.47 20.56
CA GLU A 156 -18.16 32.62 21.95
C GLU A 156 -17.54 34.01 22.20
N GLU A 157 -16.68 34.48 21.28
CA GLU A 157 -16.09 35.82 21.34
C GLU A 157 -17.15 36.93 21.23
N ILE A 158 -18.11 36.78 20.31
CA ILE A 158 -19.20 37.73 20.14
C ILE A 158 -20.06 37.79 21.42
N ARG A 159 -20.37 36.64 22.03
CA ARG A 159 -21.15 36.59 23.28
C ARG A 159 -20.44 37.34 24.41
N SER A 160 -19.14 37.10 24.59
CA SER A 160 -18.33 37.79 25.61
C SER A 160 -18.37 39.31 25.42
N ARG A 161 -18.17 39.80 24.19
CA ARG A 161 -18.26 41.24 23.89
C ARG A 161 -19.65 41.81 24.14
N LEU A 162 -20.69 41.03 23.86
CA LEU A 162 -22.08 41.47 24.05
C LEU A 162 -22.39 41.64 25.54
N GLU A 163 -21.91 40.72 26.39
CA GLU A 163 -21.99 40.85 27.85
C GLU A 163 -21.23 42.08 28.38
N GLU A 164 -20.02 42.33 27.88
CA GLU A 164 -19.24 43.53 28.23
C GLU A 164 -19.98 44.82 27.87
N LEU A 165 -20.47 44.94 26.62
CA LEU A 165 -21.21 46.11 26.15
C LEU A 165 -22.54 46.32 26.92
N GLU A 166 -23.22 45.23 27.29
CA GLU A 166 -24.41 45.32 28.15
C GLU A 166 -24.06 45.85 29.55
N GLY A 167 -22.91 45.44 30.09
CA GLY A 167 -22.36 45.97 31.35
C GLY A 167 -22.12 47.47 31.26
N GLU A 168 -21.36 47.92 30.25
CA GLU A 168 -21.06 49.33 30.00
C GLU A 168 -22.33 50.15 29.81
N LYS A 169 -23.31 49.65 29.05
CA LYS A 169 -24.59 50.31 28.84
C LYS A 169 -25.33 50.54 30.17
N ARG A 170 -25.40 49.53 31.05
CA ARG A 170 -26.03 49.66 32.36
C ARG A 170 -25.34 50.69 33.24
N GLU A 171 -24.02 50.81 33.13
CA GLU A 171 -23.24 51.78 33.89
C GLU A 171 -23.50 53.21 33.39
N MET A 172 -23.47 53.41 32.07
CA MET A 172 -23.81 54.67 31.43
C MET A 172 -25.25 55.11 31.72
N GLU A 173 -26.22 54.18 31.76
CA GLU A 173 -27.61 54.48 32.13
C GLU A 173 -27.71 55.02 33.57
N LYS A 174 -26.98 54.42 34.53
CA LYS A 174 -26.91 54.91 35.91
C LYS A 174 -26.27 56.29 36.00
N GLU A 175 -25.22 56.54 35.23
CA GLU A 175 -24.57 57.85 35.18
C GLU A 175 -25.48 58.93 34.60
N LEU A 176 -26.19 58.62 33.51
CA LEU A 176 -27.21 59.50 32.92
C LEU A 176 -28.29 59.87 33.93
N GLU A 177 -28.76 58.89 34.72
CA GLU A 177 -29.78 59.13 35.73
C GLU A 177 -29.27 60.04 36.87
N ARG A 178 -28.02 59.85 37.32
CA ARG A 178 -27.37 60.76 38.27
C ARG A 178 -27.26 62.19 37.72
N CYS A 179 -26.75 62.34 36.49
CA CYS A 179 -26.61 63.65 35.84
C CYS A 179 -27.97 64.34 35.67
N ARG A 180 -29.04 63.60 35.32
CA ARG A 180 -30.40 64.14 35.24
C ARG A 180 -30.90 64.63 36.60
N GLY A 181 -30.68 63.86 37.67
CA GLY A 181 -31.04 64.27 39.03
C GLY A 181 -30.27 65.51 39.51
N GLN A 182 -28.99 65.63 39.15
CA GLN A 182 -28.21 66.84 39.44
C GLN A 182 -28.72 68.05 38.65
N ALA A 183 -29.08 67.87 37.38
CA ALA A 183 -29.62 68.94 36.55
C ALA A 183 -30.96 69.47 37.10
N SER A 184 -31.86 68.61 37.58
CA SER A 184 -33.13 69.05 38.18
C SER A 184 -32.91 69.86 39.46
N LEU A 185 -31.98 69.43 40.33
CA LEU A 185 -31.62 70.18 41.55
C LEU A 185 -31.04 71.56 41.23
N LEU A 186 -30.18 71.65 40.21
CA LEU A 186 -29.63 72.94 39.75
C LEU A 186 -30.71 73.85 39.18
N GLU A 187 -31.69 73.30 38.45
CA GLU A 187 -32.80 74.07 37.92
C GLU A 187 -33.74 74.60 39.03
N GLU A 188 -33.99 73.79 40.07
CA GLU A 188 -34.71 74.22 41.27
C GLU A 188 -33.95 75.31 42.04
N ALA A 189 -32.65 75.14 42.24
CA ALA A 189 -31.79 76.14 42.87
C ALA A 189 -31.80 77.47 42.08
N ARG A 190 -31.74 77.40 40.74
CA ARG A 190 -31.88 78.57 39.86
C ARG A 190 -33.22 79.26 40.03
N LYS A 191 -34.33 78.51 40.09
CA LYS A 191 -35.69 79.07 40.30
C LYS A 191 -35.81 79.79 41.65
N LEU A 192 -35.18 79.25 42.70
CA LEU A 192 -35.18 79.87 44.03
C LEU A 192 -34.34 81.17 44.05
N LEU A 193 -33.16 81.17 43.43
CA LEU A 193 -32.32 82.36 43.30
C LEU A 193 -33.01 83.47 42.50
N CYS A 194 -33.73 83.14 41.42
CA CYS A 194 -34.51 84.11 40.64
C CYS A 194 -35.73 84.68 41.38
N ARG A 195 -36.18 84.08 42.49
CA ARG A 195 -37.27 84.59 43.34
C ARG A 195 -36.78 85.44 44.52
N ALA A 196 -35.47 85.42 44.80
CA ALA A 196 -34.85 86.06 45.95
C ALA A 196 -34.12 87.38 45.61
N GLY A 197 -34.11 87.79 44.35
CA GLY A 197 -33.62 89.09 43.86
C GLY A 197 -34.73 89.87 43.18
#